data_AF-A0A538CJ77-F1
#
_entry.id   AF-A0A538CJ77-F1
#
_cell.length_a   1.000
_cell.length_b   1.000
_cell.length_c   1.000
_cell.angle_alpha   90.00
_cell.angle_beta   90.00
_cell.angle_gamma   90.00
#
_symmetry.space_group_name_H-M   'P 1'
#
loop_
_entity.id
_entity.type
_entity.pdbx_description
1 polymer ?
#
loop_
_entity_poly.entity_id
_entity_poly.type
_entity_poly.pdbx_seq_one_letter_code
_entity_poly.pdbx_strand_id
1 'polypeptide(L)'
;MGCDRRPRRPDLPRRAHVDRRLDRAHARRLLVRSAGAHVSSRGHPTKYVFVTGGVVSALGKGIVAGSLGRLLKARGLQVQAQKFDPYLNVDPGTMSPFQHGEVFVTEDGA
;
A
#
# COMPACT_ATOMS: atom_id res chain seq x y z
N MET A 1 -29.30 -29.44 36.19
CA MET A 1 -30.12 -28.42 35.52
C MET A 1 -29.20 -27.37 34.91
N GLY A 2 -29.01 -27.38 33.60
CA GLY A 2 -28.21 -26.39 32.87
C GLY A 2 -28.79 -26.23 31.47
N CYS A 3 -29.47 -25.11 31.22
CA CYS A 3 -30.12 -24.81 29.95
C CYS A 3 -29.08 -24.45 28.88
N ASP A 4 -28.91 -25.31 27.87
CA ASP A 4 -28.17 -25.01 26.63
C ASP A 4 -29.02 -24.05 25.76
N ARG A 5 -28.74 -22.74 25.84
CA ARG A 5 -29.39 -21.71 24.99
C ARG A 5 -28.60 -21.53 23.70
N ARG A 6 -28.79 -22.43 22.72
CA ARG A 6 -28.32 -22.17 21.35
C ARG A 6 -29.30 -21.23 20.63
N PRO A 7 -28.84 -20.15 19.98
CA PRO A 7 -29.71 -19.32 19.15
C PRO A 7 -30.15 -20.10 17.90
N ARG A 8 -31.45 -20.07 17.60
CA ARG A 8 -32.03 -20.66 16.38
C ARG A 8 -31.52 -19.87 15.17
N ARG A 9 -30.94 -20.57 14.18
CA ARG A 9 -30.54 -19.96 12.90
C ARG A 9 -31.78 -19.44 12.17
N PRO A 10 -31.77 -18.24 11.58
CA PRO A 10 -32.89 -17.77 10.78
C PRO A 10 -32.96 -18.52 9.44
N ASP A 11 -34.17 -18.94 9.07
CA ASP A 11 -34.45 -19.64 7.82
C ASP A 11 -34.11 -18.77 6.60
N LEU A 12 -33.20 -19.25 5.76
CA LEU A 12 -32.90 -18.63 4.47
C LEU A 12 -34.06 -18.88 3.48
N PRO A 13 -34.57 -17.87 2.77
CA PRO A 13 -35.66 -18.08 1.82
C PRO A 13 -35.19 -18.95 0.64
N ARG A 14 -36.04 -19.92 0.27
CA ARG A 14 -35.85 -20.82 -0.87
C ARG A 14 -35.67 -20.00 -2.15
N ARG A 15 -34.62 -20.34 -2.92
CA ARG A 15 -34.22 -19.66 -4.17
C ARG A 15 -35.40 -19.48 -5.12
N ALA A 16 -35.76 -18.23 -5.40
CA ALA A 16 -36.69 -17.89 -6.47
C ALA A 16 -36.07 -18.27 -7.83
N HIS A 17 -36.89 -18.86 -8.69
CA HIS A 17 -36.54 -19.27 -10.03
C HIS A 17 -36.34 -18.02 -10.91
N VAL A 18 -35.08 -17.66 -11.19
CA VAL A 18 -34.75 -16.48 -12.01
C VAL A 18 -34.90 -16.82 -13.49
N ASP A 19 -35.74 -16.06 -14.18
CA ASP A 19 -36.13 -16.25 -15.57
C ASP A 19 -35.05 -15.72 -16.53
N ARG A 20 -34.26 -16.63 -17.12
CA ARG A 20 -33.01 -16.34 -17.88
C ARG A 20 -33.20 -15.56 -19.18
N ARG A 21 -34.43 -15.24 -19.59
CA ARG A 21 -34.71 -14.58 -20.88
C ARG A 21 -34.66 -13.05 -20.82
N LEU A 22 -34.78 -12.45 -19.63
CA LEU A 22 -34.79 -10.99 -19.45
C LEU A 22 -33.38 -10.36 -19.27
N ASP A 23 -32.33 -11.16 -19.09
CA ASP A 23 -30.98 -10.65 -18.79
C ASP A 23 -30.22 -10.10 -20.02
N ARG A 24 -30.51 -10.59 -21.23
CA ARG A 24 -29.70 -10.24 -22.41
C ARG A 24 -29.93 -8.82 -22.94
N ALA A 25 -31.13 -8.27 -22.77
CA ALA A 25 -31.47 -6.93 -23.27
C ALA A 25 -30.96 -5.81 -22.35
N HIS A 26 -30.96 -6.03 -21.03
CA HIS A 26 -30.41 -5.06 -20.05
C HIS A 26 -28.88 -5.08 -19.98
N ALA A 27 -28.24 -6.24 -20.14
CA ALA A 27 -26.78 -6.35 -20.10
C ALA A 27 -26.08 -5.54 -21.22
N ARG A 28 -26.68 -5.42 -22.40
CA ARG A 28 -26.12 -4.64 -23.52
C ARG A 28 -26.16 -3.12 -23.29
N ARG A 29 -27.11 -2.62 -22.49
CA ARG A 29 -27.22 -1.19 -22.19
C ARG A 29 -26.20 -0.72 -21.15
N LEU A 30 -25.70 -1.64 -20.33
CA LEU A 30 -24.65 -1.35 -19.33
C LEU A 30 -23.24 -1.32 -19.95
N LEU A 31 -22.99 -2.15 -20.98
CA LEU A 31 -21.68 -2.20 -21.63
C LEU A 31 -21.41 -1.01 -22.58
N VAL A 32 -22.43 -0.24 -22.96
CA VAL A 32 -22.32 0.91 -23.88
C VAL A 32 -22.25 2.28 -23.17
N ARG A 33 -22.11 2.31 -21.83
CA ARG A 33 -21.97 3.56 -21.05
C ARG A 33 -20.59 3.79 -20.42
N SER A 34 -19.62 2.88 -20.61
CA SER A 34 -18.28 3.02 -20.03
C SER A 34 -17.23 3.58 -20.98
N ALA A 35 -17.59 3.91 -22.22
CA ALA A 35 -16.73 4.67 -23.12
C ALA A 35 -16.86 6.17 -22.79
N GLY A 36 -15.88 6.72 -22.06
CA GLY A 36 -15.66 8.17 -22.03
C GLY A 36 -15.87 8.90 -20.70
N ALA A 37 -15.79 8.24 -19.55
CA ALA A 37 -15.48 8.98 -18.32
C ALA A 37 -13.96 9.13 -18.22
N HIS A 38 -13.42 10.15 -18.89
CA HIS A 38 -12.09 10.65 -18.56
C HIS A 38 -12.20 11.19 -17.12
N VAL A 39 -11.97 10.32 -16.14
CA VAL A 39 -11.70 10.72 -14.76
C VAL A 39 -10.41 11.51 -14.86
N SER A 40 -10.56 12.82 -15.02
CA SER A 40 -9.56 13.81 -14.65
C SER A 40 -9.37 13.64 -13.15
N SER A 41 -8.53 12.67 -12.76
CA SER A 41 -7.94 12.65 -11.44
C SER A 41 -7.11 13.92 -11.40
N ARG A 42 -7.58 14.94 -10.68
CA ARG A 42 -6.66 15.94 -10.16
C ARG A 42 -5.72 15.16 -9.25
N GLY A 43 -4.58 14.75 -9.80
CA GLY A 43 -3.54 14.07 -9.05
C GLY A 43 -3.22 14.95 -7.88
N HIS A 44 -3.42 14.46 -6.66
CA HIS A 44 -2.99 15.20 -5.49
C HIS A 44 -1.48 15.39 -5.63
N PRO A 45 -0.94 16.60 -5.43
CA PRO A 45 0.49 16.82 -5.54
C PRO A 45 1.22 15.91 -4.55
N THR A 46 2.34 15.34 -4.99
CA THR A 46 3.19 14.49 -4.15
C THR A 46 3.57 15.22 -2.88
N LYS A 47 3.44 14.53 -1.75
CA LYS A 47 3.79 15.07 -0.42
C LYS A 47 5.17 14.57 -0.04
N TYR A 48 5.98 15.46 0.53
CA TYR A 48 7.32 15.17 1.00
C TYR A 48 7.35 15.27 2.52
N VAL A 49 7.94 14.26 3.17
CA VAL A 49 8.19 14.23 4.61
C VAL A 49 9.69 14.14 4.81
N PHE A 50 10.29 15.19 5.36
CA PHE A 50 11.73 15.22 5.65
C PHE A 50 11.97 14.73 7.08
N VAL A 51 12.79 13.70 7.22
CA VAL A 51 13.19 13.16 8.52
C VAL A 51 14.62 13.61 8.82
N THR A 52 14.77 14.50 9.80
CA THR A 52 16.07 15.01 10.25
C THR A 52 16.43 14.46 11.63
N GLY A 53 17.65 14.74 12.09
CA GLY A 53 18.12 14.34 13.41
C GLY A 53 18.95 15.42 14.07
N GLY A 54 18.78 15.61 15.38
CA GLY A 54 19.61 16.47 16.20
C GLY A 54 20.29 15.72 17.35
N VAL A 55 21.13 16.42 18.08
CA VAL A 55 21.87 15.96 19.27
C VAL A 55 22.94 14.92 18.96
N VAL A 56 22.56 13.70 18.58
CA VAL A 56 23.51 12.60 18.31
C VAL A 56 23.06 11.74 17.13
N SER A 57 24.02 11.07 16.50
CA SER A 57 23.77 10.04 15.48
C SER A 57 23.34 8.72 16.12
N ALA A 58 23.07 7.68 15.31
CA ALA A 58 22.64 6.34 15.75
C ALA A 58 21.30 6.21 16.50
N LEU A 59 20.47 7.28 16.58
CA LEU A 59 19.13 7.24 17.20
C LEU A 59 18.05 6.43 16.45
N GLY A 60 18.39 5.70 15.39
CA GLY A 60 17.43 4.89 14.65
C GLY A 60 16.52 5.65 13.67
N LYS A 61 16.97 6.80 13.14
CA LYS A 61 16.20 7.60 12.16
C LYS A 61 15.69 6.80 10.96
N GLY A 62 16.54 5.90 10.42
CA GLY A 62 16.15 5.02 9.31
C GLY A 62 15.02 4.06 9.68
N ILE A 63 15.07 3.49 10.89
CA ILE A 63 14.02 2.59 11.40
C ILE A 63 12.70 3.34 11.58
N VAL A 64 12.75 4.55 12.15
CA VAL A 64 11.57 5.40 12.34
C VAL A 64 10.95 5.78 10.99
N ALA A 65 11.76 6.23 10.03
CA ALA A 65 11.29 6.58 8.69
C ALA A 65 10.68 5.38 7.95
N GLY A 66 11.32 4.21 8.01
CA GLY A 66 10.79 2.97 7.42
C GLY A 66 9.48 2.51 8.07
N SER A 67 9.37 2.63 9.40
CA SER A 67 8.16 2.30 10.16
C SER A 67 6.99 3.23 9.81
N LEU A 68 7.26 4.54 9.71
CA LEU A 68 6.28 5.51 9.24
C LEU A 68 5.82 5.19 7.81
N GLY A 69 6.76 4.87 6.91
CA GLY A 69 6.45 4.46 5.54
C GLY A 69 5.53 3.24 5.48
N ARG A 70 5.78 2.24 6.34
CA ARG A 70 4.91 1.05 6.47
C ARG A 70 3.50 1.40 6.92
N LEU A 71 3.34 2.31 7.88
CA LEU A 71 2.01 2.77 8.33
C LEU A 71 1.26 3.53 7.24
N LEU A 72 1.95 4.37 6.47
CA LEU A 72 1.35 5.10 5.35
C LEU A 72 0.92 4.14 4.23
N LYS A 73 1.75 3.14 3.88
CA LYS A 73 1.37 2.08 2.94
C LYS A 73 0.15 1.30 3.42
N ALA A 74 0.08 0.98 4.72
CA ALA A 74 -1.09 0.31 5.30
C ALA A 74 -2.39 1.13 5.21
N ARG A 75 -2.30 2.45 5.01
CA ARG A 75 -3.44 3.34 4.74
C ARG A 75 -3.78 3.48 3.26
N GLY A 76 -3.18 2.66 2.40
CA GLY A 76 -3.41 2.68 0.95
C GLY A 76 -2.69 3.80 0.21
N LEU A 77 -1.71 4.45 0.83
CA LEU A 77 -0.90 5.49 0.19
C LEU A 77 0.28 4.88 -0.57
N GLN A 78 0.59 5.44 -1.73
CA GLN A 78 1.83 5.17 -2.44
C GLN A 78 2.97 5.95 -1.77
N VAL A 79 4.00 5.24 -1.30
CA VAL A 79 5.08 5.80 -0.49
C VAL A 79 6.41 5.27 -1.01
N GLN A 80 7.34 6.20 -1.25
CA GLN A 80 8.74 5.93 -1.55
C GLN A 80 9.63 6.59 -0.49
N ALA A 81 10.78 5.99 -0.23
CA ALA A 81 11.78 6.50 0.70
C ALA A 81 13.09 6.77 -0.03
N GLN A 82 13.76 7.86 0.33
CA GLN A 82 15.06 8.24 -0.19
C GLN A 82 15.97 8.59 0.97
N LYS A 83 17.19 8.06 0.97
CA LYS A 83 18.22 8.33 1.96
C LYS A 83 19.24 9.31 1.38
N PHE A 84 19.60 10.32 2.16
CA PHE A 84 20.65 11.28 1.83
C PHE A 84 21.83 11.03 2.75
N ASP A 85 22.90 10.46 2.19
CA ASP A 85 24.13 10.18 2.93
C ASP A 85 25.12 11.34 2.72
N PRO A 86 25.60 12.00 3.79
CA PRO A 86 26.48 13.17 3.68
C PRO A 86 27.95 12.79 3.39
N TYR A 87 28.21 11.57 2.93
CA TYR A 87 29.55 11.11 2.61
C TYR A 87 29.97 11.61 1.23
N LEU A 88 31.28 11.77 1.05
CA LEU A 88 31.85 12.19 -0.23
C LEU A 88 31.85 11.06 -1.26
N ASN A 89 31.85 9.81 -0.80
CA ASN A 89 31.82 8.63 -1.65
C ASN A 89 30.62 8.71 -2.61
N VAL A 90 30.87 8.42 -3.89
CA VAL A 90 29.82 8.35 -4.92
C VAL A 90 28.86 7.20 -4.62
N ASP A 91 29.42 6.07 -4.17
CA ASP A 91 28.70 4.86 -3.78
C ASP A 91 29.43 4.17 -2.59
N PRO A 92 28.73 3.36 -1.79
CA PRO A 92 29.32 2.69 -0.63
C PRO A 92 30.18 1.47 -1.00
N GLY A 93 30.30 1.08 -2.28
CA GLY A 93 31.07 -0.10 -2.73
C GLY A 93 32.57 0.01 -2.47
N THR A 94 33.08 1.21 -2.25
CA THR A 94 34.47 1.48 -1.86
C THR A 94 34.72 1.42 -0.34
N MET A 95 33.67 1.31 0.47
CA MET A 95 33.76 1.27 1.92
C MET A 95 33.99 -0.16 2.43
N SER A 96 34.78 -0.32 3.50
CA SER A 96 34.96 -1.63 4.14
C SER A 96 33.66 -2.09 4.83
N PRO A 97 33.11 -3.28 4.48
CA PRO A 97 31.84 -3.76 5.05
C PRO A 97 31.88 -4.01 6.56
N PHE A 98 33.04 -4.36 7.09
CA PHE A 98 33.21 -4.63 8.52
C PHE A 98 33.19 -3.37 9.39
N GLN A 99 33.48 -2.22 8.80
CA GLN A 99 33.54 -0.94 9.52
C GLN A 99 32.30 -0.09 9.30
N HIS A 100 31.73 -0.12 8.09
CA HIS A 100 30.66 0.79 7.68
C HIS A 100 29.32 0.08 7.47
N GLY A 101 29.28 -1.25 7.60
CA GLY A 101 28.10 -2.07 7.37
C GLY A 101 28.03 -2.61 5.94
N GLU A 102 27.03 -3.44 5.69
CA GLU A 102 26.77 -4.04 4.39
C GLU A 102 26.44 -3.00 3.31
N VAL A 103 26.72 -3.36 2.05
CA VAL A 103 26.27 -2.61 0.88
C VAL A 103 24.99 -3.25 0.37
N PHE A 104 23.90 -2.49 0.38
CA PHE A 104 22.62 -2.93 -0.19
C PHE A 104 22.59 -2.61 -1.69
N VAL A 105 22.18 -3.59 -2.50
CA VAL A 105 22.06 -3.44 -3.97
C VAL A 105 20.59 -3.51 -4.36
N THR A 106 20.12 -2.53 -5.15
CA THR A 106 18.74 -2.47 -5.66
C THR A 106 18.55 -3.32 -6.93
N GLU A 107 17.29 -3.50 -7.37
CA GLU A 107 16.96 -4.34 -8.55
C GLU A 107 17.59 -3.84 -9.86
N ASP A 108 17.87 -2.54 -9.96
CA ASP A 108 18.57 -1.90 -11.07
C ASP A 108 20.11 -1.97 -10.95
N GLY A 109 20.63 -2.58 -9.88
CA GLY A 109 22.05 -2.81 -9.66
C GLY A 109 22.80 -1.65 -9.02
N ALA A 110 22.10 -0.62 -8.54
CA ALA A 110 22.67 0.48 -7.77
C ALA A 110 22.90 0.11 -6.29
#